data_AF-A0A090VMB1-F1
#
_entry.id   AF-A0A090VMB1-F1
#
_cell.length_a   1.000
_cell.length_b   1.000
_cell.length_c   1.000
_cell.angle_alpha   90.00
_cell.angle_beta   90.00
_cell.angle_gamma   90.00
#
_symmetry.space_group_name_H-M   'P 1'
#
loop_
_entity.id
_entity.type
_entity.pdbx_description
1 polymer ?
#
loop_
_entity_poly.entity_id
_entity_poly.type
_entity_poly.pdbx_seq_one_letter_code
_entity_poly.pdbx_strand_id
1 'polypeptide(L)'
;MKLQIINTAIANDFKGFVDSWSKLYSFSNEAIYRASISKKTLTKNDIQNLYEWKNGMRLSKPKQKSVDDKIKAKLSIINDFKNNDALDLEAFKKEFKKLTAVWKIFLLHIIKPTKYPIYDQHIHRTFLFINKEEWSNISNTSISNKAKEQFYFERYLPFIASQNIKDIKQLDEAFFAFGQFLNTRNYASLLQ
;
A
#
# COMPACT_ATOMS: atom_id res chain seq x y z
N MET A 1 10.13 -35.09 21.03
CA MET A 1 9.45 -33.80 20.80
C MET A 1 10.16 -33.08 19.66
N LYS A 2 9.46 -32.64 18.62
CA LYS A 2 10.05 -31.80 17.56
C LYS A 2 9.76 -30.34 17.90
N LEU A 3 10.81 -29.56 18.13
CA LEU A 3 10.72 -28.14 18.42
C LEU A 3 11.11 -27.33 17.17
N GLN A 4 10.43 -26.21 16.96
CA GLN A 4 10.73 -25.31 15.85
C GLN A 4 11.74 -24.25 16.27
N ILE A 5 12.70 -23.96 15.40
CA ILE A 5 13.66 -22.86 15.55
C ILE A 5 13.58 -21.96 14.32
N ILE A 6 13.74 -20.65 14.52
CA ILE A 6 13.80 -19.68 13.42
C ILE A 6 15.23 -19.69 12.88
N ASN A 7 15.37 -19.80 11.55
CA ASN A 7 16.65 -19.61 10.87
C ASN A 7 16.57 -18.36 9.98
N THR A 8 17.62 -17.55 9.96
CA THR A 8 17.70 -16.35 9.13
C THR A 8 18.57 -16.62 7.90
N ALA A 9 18.23 -15.98 6.79
CA ALA A 9 19.00 -16.05 5.55
C ALA A 9 19.02 -14.68 4.89
N ILE A 10 20.10 -14.39 4.18
CA ILE A 10 20.25 -13.14 3.41
C ILE A 10 19.81 -13.42 1.98
N ALA A 11 18.90 -12.58 1.46
CA ALA A 11 18.57 -12.59 0.04
C ALA A 11 19.71 -11.94 -0.76
N ASN A 12 20.10 -12.54 -1.88
CA ASN A 12 21.16 -12.01 -2.74
C ASN A 12 20.71 -10.85 -3.64
N ASP A 13 19.40 -10.65 -3.79
CA ASP A 13 18.82 -9.60 -4.60
C ASP A 13 17.42 -9.18 -4.09
N PHE A 14 16.88 -8.11 -4.68
CA PHE A 14 15.58 -7.57 -4.34
C PHE A 14 14.43 -8.55 -4.66
N LYS A 15 14.59 -9.36 -5.71
CA LYS A 15 13.58 -10.35 -6.11
C LYS A 15 13.43 -11.44 -5.04
N GLY A 16 14.54 -11.96 -4.53
CA GLY A 16 14.58 -12.94 -3.46
C GLY A 16 13.97 -12.40 -2.17
N PHE A 17 14.15 -11.10 -1.87
CA PHE A 17 13.45 -10.42 -0.78
C PHE A 17 11.93 -10.45 -0.99
N VAL A 18 11.45 -10.01 -2.16
CA VAL A 18 10.01 -9.98 -2.47
C VAL A 18 9.39 -11.37 -2.41
N ASP A 19 10.00 -12.36 -3.08
CA ASP A 19 9.50 -13.74 -3.13
C ASP A 19 9.45 -14.41 -1.76
N SER A 20 10.34 -14.03 -0.84
CA SER A 20 10.40 -14.60 0.50
C SER A 20 9.35 -13.97 1.42
N TRP A 21 9.31 -12.64 1.47
CA TRP A 21 8.42 -11.92 2.39
C TRP A 21 6.95 -11.95 1.94
N SER A 22 6.67 -12.02 0.63
CA SER A 22 5.29 -12.12 0.15
C SER A 22 4.59 -13.39 0.64
N LYS A 23 5.33 -14.49 0.84
CA LYS A 23 4.79 -15.76 1.37
C LYS A 23 4.34 -15.66 2.84
N LEU A 24 4.87 -14.69 3.57
CA LEU A 24 4.51 -14.43 4.97
C LEU A 24 3.35 -13.44 5.09
N TYR A 25 2.86 -12.92 3.96
CA TYR A 25 1.71 -12.03 3.95
C TYR A 25 0.46 -12.77 4.44
N SER A 26 -0.09 -12.28 5.54
CA SER A 26 -1.36 -12.74 6.09
C SER A 26 -2.20 -11.52 6.40
N PHE A 27 -3.19 -11.28 5.56
CA PHE A 27 -4.14 -10.20 5.74
C PHE A 27 -5.54 -10.70 5.39
N SER A 28 -6.52 -10.32 6.20
CA SER A 28 -7.87 -10.84 6.08
C SER A 28 -8.56 -10.36 4.80
N ASN A 29 -9.51 -11.16 4.32
CA ASN A 29 -10.45 -10.79 3.27
C ASN A 29 -9.82 -10.42 1.91
N GLU A 30 -8.68 -11.01 1.55
CA GLU A 30 -8.02 -10.82 0.25
C GLU A 30 -8.96 -11.12 -0.94
N ALA A 31 -9.90 -12.06 -0.79
CA ALA A 31 -10.92 -12.35 -1.78
C ALA A 31 -11.78 -11.11 -2.13
N ILE A 32 -12.11 -10.28 -1.14
CA ILE A 32 -12.90 -9.04 -1.32
C ILE A 32 -12.13 -8.02 -2.17
N TYR A 33 -10.83 -7.87 -1.89
CA TYR A 33 -9.94 -7.01 -2.67
C TYR A 33 -9.87 -7.49 -4.13
N ARG A 34 -9.54 -8.78 -4.36
CA ARG A 34 -9.39 -9.34 -5.70
C ARG A 34 -10.66 -9.24 -6.55
N ALA A 35 -11.82 -9.49 -5.94
CA ALA A 35 -13.11 -9.39 -6.60
C ALA A 35 -13.46 -7.97 -7.04
N SER A 36 -12.91 -6.94 -6.37
CA SER A 36 -13.26 -5.54 -6.62
C SER A 36 -12.20 -4.82 -7.47
N ILE A 37 -10.91 -5.04 -7.23
CA ILE A 37 -9.80 -4.28 -7.82
C ILE A 37 -9.67 -4.47 -9.34
N SER A 38 -10.01 -5.66 -9.82
CA SER A 38 -9.87 -6.11 -11.21
C SER A 38 -10.98 -5.59 -12.13
N LYS A 39 -12.09 -5.10 -11.56
CA LYS A 39 -13.25 -4.63 -12.33
C LYS A 39 -12.89 -3.40 -13.14
N LYS A 40 -13.23 -3.37 -14.42
CA LYS A 40 -13.02 -2.20 -15.30
C LYS A 40 -13.82 -0.98 -14.84
N THR A 41 -15.08 -1.20 -14.47
CA THR A 41 -15.98 -0.16 -13.94
C THR A 41 -16.33 -0.51 -12.50
N LEU A 42 -16.09 0.42 -11.59
CA LEU A 42 -16.36 0.27 -10.15
C LEU A 42 -17.76 0.77 -9.82
N THR A 43 -18.40 0.07 -8.90
CA THR A 43 -19.62 0.52 -8.21
C THR A 43 -19.27 1.16 -6.86
N LYS A 44 -20.26 1.81 -6.23
CA LYS A 44 -20.11 2.30 -4.84
C LYS A 44 -19.80 1.17 -3.85
N ASN A 45 -20.32 -0.04 -4.11
CA ASN A 45 -20.06 -1.20 -3.28
C ASN A 45 -18.62 -1.70 -3.43
N ASP A 46 -18.09 -1.71 -4.65
CA ASP A 46 -16.69 -2.06 -4.90
C ASP A 46 -15.73 -1.11 -4.16
N ILE A 47 -16.01 0.20 -4.20
CA ILE A 47 -15.27 1.20 -3.43
C ILE A 47 -15.38 0.93 -1.93
N GLN A 48 -16.57 0.64 -1.40
CA GLN A 48 -16.75 0.32 0.02
C GLN A 48 -15.87 -0.88 0.41
N ASN A 49 -15.97 -1.97 -0.33
CA ASN A 49 -15.24 -3.21 -0.13
C ASN A 49 -13.72 -2.99 -0.11
N LEU A 50 -13.20 -2.23 -1.07
CA LEU A 50 -11.76 -1.93 -1.16
C LEU A 50 -11.26 -1.12 0.03
N TYR A 51 -12.02 -0.13 0.49
CA TYR A 51 -11.62 0.70 1.64
C TYR A 51 -11.77 -0.03 2.98
N GLU A 52 -12.77 -0.89 3.14
CA GLU A 52 -12.88 -1.77 4.31
C GLU A 52 -11.74 -2.79 4.36
N TRP A 53 -11.40 -3.39 3.21
CA TRP A 53 -10.20 -4.23 3.09
C TRP A 53 -8.95 -3.44 3.50
N LYS A 54 -8.69 -2.27 2.91
CA LYS A 54 -7.48 -1.48 3.27
C LYS A 54 -7.41 -1.10 4.74
N ASN A 55 -8.57 -0.90 5.37
CA ASN A 55 -8.68 -0.58 6.79
C ASN A 55 -8.51 -1.81 7.70
N GLY A 56 -8.68 -3.02 7.16
CA GLY A 56 -8.62 -4.30 7.89
C GLY A 56 -9.86 -4.63 8.72
N MET A 57 -10.84 -3.73 8.73
CA MET A 57 -12.09 -3.84 9.49
C MET A 57 -13.11 -2.83 8.96
N ARG A 58 -14.36 -2.92 9.43
CA ARG A 58 -15.40 -1.94 9.13
C ARG A 58 -14.93 -0.51 9.43
N LEU A 59 -15.28 0.42 8.55
CA LEU A 59 -14.89 1.83 8.70
C LEU A 59 -15.60 2.47 9.90
N SER A 60 -14.87 3.27 10.67
CA SER A 60 -15.45 4.14 11.69
C SER A 60 -16.30 5.24 11.04
N LYS A 61 -17.24 5.87 11.78
CA LYS A 61 -18.12 6.92 11.24
C LYS A 61 -17.36 8.04 10.49
N PRO A 62 -16.23 8.59 10.99
CA PRO A 62 -15.48 9.60 10.26
C PRO A 62 -14.85 9.08 8.97
N LYS A 63 -14.32 7.84 8.99
CA LYS A 63 -13.74 7.18 7.82
C LYS A 63 -14.80 6.89 6.76
N GLN A 64 -15.96 6.38 7.19
CA GLN A 64 -17.12 6.13 6.34
C GLN A 64 -17.57 7.42 5.65
N LYS A 65 -17.77 8.50 6.42
CA LYS A 65 -18.10 9.82 5.87
C LYS A 65 -17.07 10.30 4.86
N SER A 66 -15.78 10.10 5.12
CA SER A 66 -14.73 10.43 4.15
C SER A 66 -14.82 9.61 2.86
N VAL A 67 -15.13 8.31 2.93
CA VAL A 67 -15.37 7.49 1.73
C VAL A 67 -16.59 8.01 0.96
N ASP A 68 -17.69 8.24 1.66
CA ASP A 68 -18.96 8.60 1.02
C ASP A 68 -18.86 9.97 0.33
N ASP A 69 -18.41 11.00 1.07
CA ASP A 69 -18.42 12.38 0.61
C ASP A 69 -17.29 12.71 -0.38
N LYS A 70 -16.11 12.08 -0.22
CA LYS A 70 -14.91 12.46 -0.97
C LYS A 70 -14.52 11.49 -2.08
N ILE A 71 -15.03 10.25 -2.04
CA ILE A 71 -14.66 9.19 -2.99
C ILE A 71 -15.90 8.70 -3.74
N LYS A 72 -16.90 8.13 -3.07
CA LYS A 72 -18.10 7.57 -3.74
C LYS A 72 -18.94 8.64 -4.42
N ALA A 73 -19.00 9.86 -3.87
CA ALA A 73 -19.64 10.99 -4.54
C ALA A 73 -19.01 11.33 -5.91
N LYS A 74 -17.77 10.89 -6.15
CA LYS A 74 -16.99 11.14 -7.36
C LYS A 74 -16.78 9.88 -8.22
N LEU A 75 -17.66 8.87 -8.07
CA LEU A 75 -17.51 7.57 -8.72
C LEU A 75 -17.36 7.66 -10.25
N SER A 76 -18.10 8.56 -10.91
CA SER A 76 -17.97 8.77 -12.36
C SER A 76 -16.54 9.14 -12.74
N ILE A 77 -15.98 10.16 -12.08
CA ILE A 77 -14.61 10.64 -12.33
C ILE A 77 -13.58 9.53 -12.07
N ILE A 78 -13.79 8.72 -11.02
CA ILE A 78 -12.91 7.57 -10.72
C ILE A 78 -12.93 6.55 -11.86
N ASN A 79 -14.11 6.23 -12.38
CA ASN A 79 -14.24 5.30 -13.50
C ASN A 79 -13.68 5.89 -14.80
N ASP A 80 -13.80 7.19 -15.02
CA ASP A 80 -13.18 7.88 -16.17
C ASP A 80 -11.65 7.75 -16.11
N PHE A 81 -11.03 8.06 -14.96
CA PHE A 81 -9.60 7.84 -14.77
C PHE A 81 -9.18 6.37 -14.92
N LYS A 82 -10.03 5.43 -14.50
CA LYS A 82 -9.74 3.99 -14.58
C LYS A 82 -9.76 3.49 -16.03
N ASN A 83 -10.65 4.01 -16.84
CA ASN A 83 -10.83 3.61 -18.24
C ASN A 83 -9.84 4.27 -19.21
N ASN A 84 -9.24 5.41 -18.86
CA ASN A 84 -8.22 6.06 -19.70
C ASN A 84 -6.85 5.36 -19.59
N ASP A 85 -6.15 5.10 -20.68
CA ASP A 85 -4.84 4.41 -20.66
C ASP A 85 -3.81 5.13 -19.78
N ALA A 86 -3.71 6.44 -19.94
CA ALA A 86 -2.89 7.31 -19.12
C ALA A 86 -3.75 8.08 -18.10
N LEU A 87 -3.35 8.03 -16.83
CA LEU A 87 -3.95 8.84 -15.77
C LEU A 87 -3.28 10.22 -15.74
N ASP A 88 -4.07 11.28 -15.89
CA ASP A 88 -3.64 12.64 -15.60
C ASP A 88 -3.47 12.80 -14.08
N LEU A 89 -2.21 12.78 -13.65
CA LEU A 89 -1.85 12.78 -12.24
C LEU A 89 -2.14 14.14 -11.57
N GLU A 90 -2.01 15.23 -12.31
CA GLU A 90 -2.26 16.56 -11.76
C GLU A 90 -3.77 16.81 -11.60
N ALA A 91 -4.57 16.39 -12.57
CA ALA A 91 -6.03 16.36 -12.43
C ALA A 91 -6.46 15.50 -11.24
N PHE A 92 -5.90 14.30 -11.09
CA PHE A 92 -6.18 13.41 -9.95
C PHE A 92 -5.83 14.08 -8.60
N LYS A 93 -4.62 14.63 -8.46
CA LYS A 93 -4.17 15.30 -7.24
C LYS A 93 -5.08 16.47 -6.88
N LYS A 94 -5.48 17.27 -7.87
CA LYS A 94 -6.38 18.42 -7.70
C LYS A 94 -7.76 17.96 -7.22
N GLU A 95 -8.32 16.93 -7.87
CA GLU A 95 -9.67 16.43 -7.61
C GLU A 95 -9.79 15.82 -6.20
N PHE A 96 -8.77 15.08 -5.78
CA PHE A 96 -8.77 14.35 -4.50
C PHE A 96 -7.93 15.01 -3.42
N LYS A 97 -7.59 16.31 -3.54
CA LYS A 97 -6.72 17.04 -2.60
C LYS A 97 -7.14 16.98 -1.12
N LYS A 98 -8.44 16.79 -0.84
CA LYS A 98 -9.01 16.72 0.51
C LYS A 98 -8.90 15.35 1.19
N LEU A 99 -8.35 14.34 0.50
CA LEU A 99 -8.05 13.02 1.08
C LEU A 99 -6.72 13.07 1.85
N THR A 100 -6.63 12.23 2.88
CA THR A 100 -5.34 11.94 3.52
C THR A 100 -4.43 11.19 2.54
N ALA A 101 -3.11 11.32 2.70
CA ALA A 101 -2.14 10.80 1.75
C ALA A 101 -2.31 9.29 1.51
N VAL A 102 -2.43 8.49 2.58
CA VAL A 102 -2.61 7.04 2.48
C VAL A 102 -3.89 6.67 1.71
N TRP A 103 -5.00 7.35 1.98
CA TRP A 103 -6.28 7.07 1.32
C TRP A 103 -6.31 7.54 -0.13
N LYS A 104 -5.61 8.64 -0.42
CA LYS A 104 -5.43 9.19 -1.76
C LYS A 104 -4.55 8.28 -2.62
N ILE A 105 -3.41 7.84 -2.09
CA ILE A 105 -2.53 6.91 -2.80
C ILE A 105 -3.22 5.56 -2.99
N PHE A 106 -3.98 5.08 -2.01
CA PHE A 106 -4.76 3.86 -2.20
C PHE A 106 -5.83 4.01 -3.29
N LEU A 107 -6.47 5.18 -3.43
CA LEU A 107 -7.36 5.44 -4.57
C LEU A 107 -6.61 5.37 -5.90
N LEU A 108 -5.40 5.91 -5.95
CA LEU A 108 -4.56 5.88 -7.14
C LEU A 108 -4.21 4.43 -7.54
N HIS A 109 -3.90 3.58 -6.55
CA HIS A 109 -3.74 2.13 -6.73
C HIS A 109 -5.04 1.47 -7.22
N ILE A 110 -6.21 1.83 -6.67
CA ILE A 110 -7.50 1.29 -7.15
C ILE A 110 -7.70 1.59 -8.64
N ILE A 111 -7.32 2.78 -9.09
CA ILE A 111 -7.51 3.21 -10.46
C ILE A 111 -6.51 2.52 -11.39
N LYS A 112 -5.21 2.50 -11.07
CA LYS A 112 -4.16 1.82 -11.87
C LYS A 112 -3.30 0.90 -10.97
N PRO A 113 -3.80 -0.30 -10.63
CA PRO A 113 -3.16 -1.18 -9.64
C PRO A 113 -1.81 -1.75 -10.10
N THR A 114 -1.59 -1.82 -11.41
CA THR A 114 -0.34 -2.29 -12.01
C THR A 114 0.74 -1.20 -12.12
N LYS A 115 0.40 0.06 -11.85
CA LYS A 115 1.31 1.20 -11.96
C LYS A 115 1.66 1.82 -10.61
N TYR A 116 0.68 1.91 -9.72
CA TYR A 116 0.83 2.60 -8.45
C TYR A 116 0.78 1.59 -7.30
N PRO A 117 1.92 1.26 -6.66
CA PRO A 117 1.95 0.38 -5.49
C PRO A 117 1.19 0.98 -4.30
N ILE A 118 0.72 0.12 -3.41
CA ILE A 118 0.07 0.53 -2.15
C ILE A 118 1.09 1.25 -1.26
N TYR A 119 0.60 2.15 -0.41
CA TYR A 119 1.43 2.88 0.54
C TYR A 119 0.75 2.99 1.91
N ASP A 120 1.51 2.69 2.95
CA ASP A 120 1.23 3.04 4.35
C ASP A 120 2.52 3.05 5.18
N GLN A 121 2.39 3.12 6.51
CA GLN A 121 3.54 3.16 7.42
C GLN A 121 4.45 1.93 7.34
N HIS A 122 3.92 0.75 7.01
CA HIS A 122 4.72 -0.48 6.92
C HIS A 122 5.54 -0.47 5.63
N ILE A 123 4.93 -0.06 4.53
CA ILE A 123 5.63 0.17 3.26
C ILE A 123 6.75 1.21 3.43
N HIS A 124 6.45 2.33 4.09
CA HIS A 124 7.43 3.38 4.38
C HIS A 124 8.60 2.84 5.20
N ARG A 125 8.30 2.09 6.27
CA ARG A 125 9.33 1.47 7.14
C ARG A 125 10.23 0.52 6.36
N THR A 126 9.64 -0.37 5.55
CA THR A 126 10.40 -1.31 4.73
C THR A 126 11.33 -0.60 3.75
N PHE A 127 10.82 0.43 3.07
CA PHE A 127 11.65 1.23 2.17
C PHE A 127 12.86 1.82 2.90
N LEU A 128 12.64 2.47 4.05
CA LEU A 128 13.74 3.08 4.81
C LEU A 128 14.75 2.02 5.27
N PHE A 129 14.29 0.87 5.76
CA PHE A 129 15.17 -0.23 6.15
C PHE A 129 16.07 -0.69 5.01
N ILE A 130 15.49 -0.98 3.84
CA ILE A 130 16.23 -1.45 2.66
C ILE A 130 17.27 -0.42 2.21
N ASN A 131 16.96 0.87 2.36
CA ASN A 131 17.85 1.98 2.02
C ASN A 131 18.78 2.41 3.17
N LYS A 132 18.84 1.64 4.27
CA LYS A 132 19.70 1.92 5.44
C LYS A 132 19.43 3.28 6.10
N GLU A 133 18.16 3.69 6.12
CA GLU A 133 17.66 4.90 6.76
C GLU A 133 16.92 4.60 8.08
N GLU A 134 16.68 5.64 8.88
CA GLU A 134 16.00 5.55 10.18
C GLU A 134 14.52 5.12 10.06
N TRP A 135 14.26 3.83 10.27
CA TRP A 135 12.95 3.20 10.10
C TRP A 135 12.17 2.98 11.42
N SER A 136 12.85 3.12 12.57
CA SER A 136 12.36 2.72 13.90
C SER A 136 11.26 3.63 14.48
N ASN A 137 11.23 4.90 14.07
CA ASN A 137 10.33 5.94 14.58
C ASN A 137 9.14 6.26 13.64
N ILE A 138 8.87 5.37 12.68
CA ILE A 138 7.77 5.54 11.73
C ILE A 138 6.43 5.14 12.34
N SER A 139 5.51 6.10 12.37
CA SER A 139 4.11 5.95 12.75
C SER A 139 3.19 6.78 11.85
N ASN A 140 1.89 6.46 11.85
CA ASN A 140 0.89 7.24 11.11
C ASN A 140 0.85 8.74 11.47
N THR A 141 1.28 9.13 12.67
CA THR A 141 1.29 10.53 13.14
C THR A 141 2.66 11.21 13.01
N SER A 142 3.74 10.44 12.87
CA SER A 142 5.11 10.97 12.74
C SER A 142 5.37 11.73 11.44
N ILE A 143 4.61 11.47 10.37
CA ILE A 143 4.81 12.06 9.05
C ILE A 143 3.53 12.76 8.58
N SER A 144 3.65 14.02 8.18
CA SER A 144 2.56 14.82 7.63
C SER A 144 2.03 14.25 6.30
N ASN A 145 0.79 14.56 5.92
CA ASN A 145 0.24 14.12 4.62
C ASN A 145 1.06 14.65 3.44
N LYS A 146 1.53 15.91 3.50
CA LYS A 146 2.38 16.49 2.45
C LYS A 146 3.68 15.71 2.29
N ALA A 147 4.37 15.42 3.39
CA ALA A 147 5.62 14.65 3.37
C ALA A 147 5.40 13.20 2.90
N LYS A 148 4.27 12.57 3.24
CA LYS A 148 3.90 11.23 2.73
C LYS A 148 3.71 11.22 1.22
N GLU A 149 3.00 12.21 0.67
CA GLU A 149 2.80 12.32 -0.78
C GLU A 149 4.10 12.62 -1.51
N GLN A 150 4.91 13.55 -0.98
CA GLN A 150 6.22 13.86 -1.52
C GLN A 150 7.11 12.61 -1.56
N PHE A 151 7.24 11.91 -0.42
CA PHE A 151 7.98 10.66 -0.34
C PHE A 151 7.48 9.63 -1.37
N TYR A 152 6.17 9.46 -1.49
CA TYR A 152 5.59 8.48 -2.39
C TYR A 152 5.96 8.75 -3.86
N PHE A 153 5.74 9.99 -4.33
CA PHE A 153 5.95 10.33 -5.74
C PHE A 153 7.42 10.55 -6.11
N GLU A 154 8.23 11.09 -5.20
CA GLU A 154 9.61 11.49 -5.49
C GLU A 154 10.64 10.41 -5.13
N ARG A 155 10.32 9.49 -4.21
CA ARG A 155 11.27 8.47 -3.73
C ARG A 155 10.78 7.04 -3.96
N TYR A 156 9.61 6.72 -3.42
CA TYR A 156 9.11 5.33 -3.44
C TYR A 156 8.75 4.85 -4.85
N LEU A 157 7.95 5.62 -5.59
CA LEU A 157 7.51 5.23 -6.92
C LEU A 157 8.68 5.10 -7.92
N PRO A 158 9.65 6.04 -7.99
CA PRO A 158 10.85 5.86 -8.83
C PRO A 158 11.69 4.66 -8.43
N PHE A 159 11.85 4.42 -7.12
CA PHE A 159 12.57 3.23 -6.64
C PHE A 159 11.89 1.95 -7.12
N ILE A 160 10.57 1.80 -6.93
CA ILE A 160 9.85 0.60 -7.40
C ILE A 160 9.94 0.43 -8.91
N ALA A 161 9.82 1.51 -9.68
CA ALA A 161 9.97 1.46 -11.13
C ALA A 161 11.36 0.95 -11.55
N SER A 162 12.42 1.31 -10.80
CA SER A 162 13.79 0.85 -11.08
C SER A 162 14.02 -0.64 -10.81
N GLN A 163 13.18 -1.30 -10.00
CA GLN A 163 13.33 -2.70 -9.64
C GLN A 163 12.76 -3.67 -10.71
N ASN A 164 12.10 -3.15 -11.75
CA ASN A 164 11.50 -3.94 -12.84
C ASN A 164 10.58 -5.08 -12.36
N ILE A 165 9.83 -4.84 -11.27
CA ILE A 165 8.88 -5.81 -10.72
C ILE A 165 7.60 -5.83 -11.56
N LYS A 166 7.22 -7.01 -12.04
CA LYS A 166 5.98 -7.21 -12.82
C LYS A 166 4.74 -7.30 -11.94
N ASP A 167 4.84 -7.98 -10.80
CA ASP A 167 3.73 -8.16 -9.87
C ASP A 167 3.82 -7.16 -8.71
N ILE A 168 3.18 -6.00 -8.91
CA ILE A 168 3.11 -4.94 -7.90
C ILE A 168 2.40 -5.42 -6.62
N LYS A 169 1.43 -6.35 -6.73
CA LYS A 169 0.73 -6.84 -5.53
C LYS A 169 1.65 -7.72 -4.69
N GLN A 170 2.44 -8.59 -5.32
CA GLN A 170 3.43 -9.41 -4.61
C GLN A 170 4.46 -8.54 -3.88
N LEU A 171 4.92 -7.46 -4.51
CA LEU A 171 5.77 -6.45 -3.88
C LEU A 171 5.08 -5.81 -2.66
N ASP A 172 3.83 -5.35 -2.82
CA ASP A 172 3.07 -4.72 -1.74
C ASP A 172 2.91 -5.67 -0.54
N GLU A 173 2.64 -6.96 -0.81
CA GLU A 173 2.55 -8.02 0.19
C GLU A 173 3.86 -8.22 0.95
N ALA A 174 4.98 -8.30 0.22
CA ALA A 174 6.31 -8.43 0.82
C ALA A 174 6.67 -7.22 1.68
N PHE A 175 6.47 -6.01 1.16
CA PHE A 175 6.79 -4.78 1.88
C PHE A 175 5.94 -4.61 3.12
N PHE A 176 4.66 -4.99 3.04
CA PHE A 176 3.77 -4.96 4.19
C PHE A 176 4.19 -5.96 5.27
N ALA A 177 4.40 -7.23 4.90
CA ALA A 177 4.78 -8.29 5.83
C ALA A 177 6.10 -7.97 6.55
N PHE A 178 7.12 -7.52 5.80
CA PHE A 178 8.38 -7.12 6.40
C PHE A 178 8.25 -5.87 7.28
N GLY A 179 7.49 -4.87 6.85
CA GLY A 179 7.28 -3.65 7.62
C GLY A 179 6.49 -3.88 8.92
N GLN A 180 5.63 -4.90 8.94
CA GLN A 180 5.00 -5.40 10.16
C GLN A 180 6.00 -6.09 11.07
N PHE A 181 6.84 -6.97 10.53
CA PHE A 181 7.92 -7.64 11.27
C PHE A 181 8.89 -6.62 11.92
N LEU A 182 9.30 -5.59 11.18
CA LEU A 182 10.11 -4.51 11.73
C LEU A 182 9.39 -3.74 12.86
N ASN A 183 8.05 -3.65 12.83
CA ASN A 183 7.28 -3.02 13.90
C ASN A 183 7.38 -3.78 15.23
N THR A 184 7.50 -5.09 15.15
CA THR A 184 7.59 -5.95 16.33
C THR A 184 9.02 -5.92 16.82
N ARG A 185 9.36 -4.83 17.52
CA ARG A 185 10.71 -4.45 17.98
C ARG A 185 11.54 -5.60 18.60
N ASN A 186 10.88 -6.57 19.22
CA ASN A 186 11.52 -7.75 19.81
C ASN A 186 12.24 -8.66 18.79
N TYR A 187 11.87 -8.60 17.50
CA TYR A 187 12.49 -9.41 16.44
C TYR A 187 13.53 -8.64 15.63
N ALA A 188 13.71 -7.34 15.86
CA ALA A 188 14.73 -6.55 15.17
C ALA A 188 16.16 -7.03 15.50
N SER A 189 16.35 -7.64 16.68
CA SER A 189 17.61 -8.30 17.05
C SER A 189 17.97 -9.48 16.14
N LEU A 190 17.01 -10.07 15.42
CA LEU A 190 17.25 -11.14 14.45
C LEU A 190 17.82 -10.63 13.12
N LEU A 191 17.89 -9.30 12.94
CA LEU A 191 18.39 -8.64 11.73
C LEU A 191 19.79 -8.02 11.92
N GLN A 192 20.44 -8.28 13.07
CA GLN A 192 21.81 -7.80 13.38
C GLN A 192 22.88 -8.67 12.72
#